data_AF-A0A7Y4HXA6-F1
#
_entry.id   AF-A0A7Y4HXA6-F1
#
_cell.length_a   1.000
_cell.length_b   1.000
_cell.length_c   1.000
_cell.angle_alpha   90.00
_cell.angle_beta   90.00
_cell.angle_gamma   90.00
#
_symmetry.space_group_name_H-M   'P 1'
#
loop_
_entity.id
_entity.type
_entity.pdbx_description
1 polymer ?
#
loop_
_entity_poly.entity_id
_entity_poly.type
_entity_poly.pdbx_seq_one_letter_code
_entity_poly.pdbx_strand_id
1 'polypeptide(L)' 'MILISWNIDSLNAALTGTSARAEETRGVLDKIHALNPDIIAIQETKLRATG' A
#
# COMPACT_ATOMS: atom_id res chain seq x y z
N MET A 1 -8.88 -18.73 -5.32
CA MET A 1 -8.08 -17.65 -5.92
C MET A 1 -8.64 -16.32 -5.46
N ILE A 2 -7.88 -15.58 -4.65
CA ILE A 2 -8.20 -14.24 -4.16
C ILE A 2 -7.29 -13.26 -4.89
N LEU A 3 -7.91 -12.30 -5.58
CA LEU A 3 -7.23 -11.16 -6.19
C LEU A 3 -7.66 -9.88 -5.49
N ILE A 4 -6.69 -9.09 -5.06
CA ILE A 4 -6.92 -7.76 -4.49
C ILE A 4 -6.30 -6.73 -5.42
N SER A 5 -7.11 -5.84 -5.96
CA SER A 5 -6.64 -4.64 -6.66
C SER A 5 -6.90 -3.43 -5.80
N TRP A 6 -5.86 -2.66 -5.50
CA TRP A 6 -5.95 -1.51 -4.60
C TRP A 6 -5.15 -0.32 -5.12
N ASN A 7 -5.81 0.83 -5.17
CA ASN A 7 -5.13 2.10 -5.35
C ASN A 7 -4.60 2.57 -4.00
N ILE A 8 -3.27 2.59 -3.85
CA ILE A 8 -2.60 2.94 -2.59
C ILE A 8 -2.60 4.44 -2.30
N ASP A 9 -3.03 5.27 -3.27
CA ASP A 9 -2.97 6.73 -3.29
C ASP A 9 -1.52 7.27 -3.30
N SER A 10 -0.65 6.76 -2.42
CA SER A 10 0.75 7.17 -2.39
C SER A 10 1.67 6.05 -1.92
N LEU A 11 2.55 5.60 -2.82
CA LEU A 11 3.65 4.70 -2.43
C LEU A 11 4.60 5.37 -1.41
N ASN A 12 4.76 6.70 -1.48
CA ASN A 12 5.53 7.44 -0.46
C ASN A 12 4.90 7.27 0.93
N ALA A 13 3.57 7.32 1.07
CA ALA A 13 2.91 7.10 2.36
C ALA A 13 3.20 5.69 2.90
N ALA A 14 3.23 4.68 2.03
CA ALA A 14 3.55 3.31 2.41
C ALA A 14 5.01 3.12 2.87
N LEU A 15 5.98 3.78 2.22
CA LEU A 15 7.41 3.52 2.42
C LEU A 15 8.14 4.52 3.33
N THR A 16 7.83 5.82 3.23
CA THR A 16 8.62 6.90 3.86
C THR A 16 7.77 7.91 4.64
N GLY A 17 6.44 7.89 4.50
CA GLY A 17 5.54 8.84 5.14
C GLY A 17 5.43 8.64 6.67
N THR A 18 5.37 9.76 7.38
CA THR A 18 5.23 9.83 8.84
C THR A 18 3.89 10.42 9.31
N SER A 19 2.96 10.68 8.38
CA SER A 19 1.63 11.22 8.69
C SER A 19 0.68 10.14 9.22
N ALA A 20 -0.44 10.55 9.83
CA ALA A 20 -1.49 9.61 10.24
C ALA A 20 -2.00 8.74 9.06
N ARG A 21 -2.12 9.34 7.88
CA ARG A 21 -2.46 8.64 6.63
C ARG A 21 -1.42 7.57 6.25
N ALA A 22 -0.13 7.81 6.52
CA ALA A 22 0.90 6.81 6.27
C ALA A 22 0.75 5.59 7.19
N GLU A 23 0.38 5.81 8.46
CA GLU A 23 0.04 4.71 9.38
C GLU A 23 -1.21 3.95 8.92
N GLU A 24 -2.24 4.66 8.45
CA GLU A 24 -3.45 4.03 7.89
C GLU A 24 -3.12 3.19 6.65
N THR A 25 -2.28 3.70 5.74
CA THR A 25 -1.80 2.95 4.57
C THR A 25 -1.10 1.66 4.98
N ARG A 26 -0.22 1.70 6.00
CA ARG A 26 0.43 0.51 6.55
C ARG A 26 -0.57 -0.46 7.18
N GLY A 27 -1.54 0.05 7.93
CA GLY A 27 -2.61 -0.77 8.51
C GLY A 27 -3.49 -1.46 7.46
N VAL A 28 -3.67 -0.86 6.28
CA VAL A 28 -4.34 -1.53 5.15
C VAL A 28 -3.44 -2.61 4.53
N LEU A 29 -2.14 -2.38 4.40
CA LEU A 29 -1.19 -3.40 3.95
C LEU A 29 -1.19 -4.62 4.89
N ASP A 30 -1.24 -4.41 6.21
CA ASP A 30 -1.34 -5.50 7.19
C ASP A 30 -2.64 -6.31 7.01
N LYS A 31 -3.76 -5.61 6.77
CA LYS A 31 -5.05 -6.27 6.47
C LYS A 31 -4.99 -7.08 5.18
N ILE A 32 -4.40 -6.52 4.12
CA ILE A 32 -4.24 -7.21 2.83
C ILE A 32 -3.35 -8.45 3.01
N HIS A 33 -2.26 -8.33 3.77
CA HIS A 33 -1.39 -9.48 4.09
C HIS A 33 -2.16 -10.58 4.84
N ALA A 34 -2.94 -10.22 5.86
CA ALA A 34 -3.74 -11.17 6.64
C ALA A 34 -4.81 -11.91 5.81
N LEU A 35 -5.28 -11.31 4.72
CA LEU A 35 -6.21 -11.95 3.78
C LEU A 35 -5.54 -13.01 2.89
N ASN A 36 -4.21 -13.10 2.89
CA ASN A 36 -3.40 -14.05 2.11
C ASN A 36 -3.85 -14.18 0.64
N PRO A 37 -3.89 -13.07 -0.14
CA PRO A 37 -4.31 -13.11 -1.53
C PRO A 37 -3.30 -13.87 -2.39
N ASP A 38 -3.80 -14.57 -3.42
CA ASP A 38 -2.94 -15.19 -4.43
C ASP A 38 -2.27 -14.13 -5.32
N ILE A 39 -2.96 -13.01 -5.57
CA ILE A 39 -2.47 -11.89 -6.39
C ILE A 39 -2.84 -10.56 -5.75
N ILE A 40 -1.87 -9.65 -5.69
CA ILE A 40 -2.05 -8.24 -5.34
C ILE A 40 -1.66 -7.33 -6.51
N ALA A 41 -2.56 -6.44 -6.91
CA ALA A 41 -2.30 -5.41 -7.91
C ALA A 41 -2.40 -4.02 -7.26
N ILE A 42 -1.36 -3.21 -7.37
CA ILE A 42 -1.27 -1.88 -6.74
C ILE A 42 -1.20 -0.79 -7.79
N GLN A 43 -1.98 0.29 -7.61
CA GLN A 43 -1.93 1.51 -8.42
C GLN A 43 -1.33 2.69 -7.61
N GLU A 44 -0.97 3.79 -8.29
CA GLU A 44 -0.32 4.97 -7.68
C GLU A 44 1.06 4.70 -7.05
N THR A 45 1.88 3.94 -7.78
CA THR A 45 3.20 3.45 -7.35
C THR A 45 4.34 4.43 -7.58
N LYS A 46 4.08 5.72 -7.81
CA LYS A 46 5.13 6.69 -8.09
C LYS A 46 5.90 7.04 -6.81
N LEU A 47 7.15 6.56 -6.72
CA LEU A 47 8.13 7.00 -5.74
C LEU A 47 9.00 8.10 -6.37
N ARG A 48 9.22 9.22 -5.69
CA ARG A 48 10.16 10.24 -6.17
C ARG A 48 11.59 9.74 -5.97
N ALA A 49 12.50 10.08 -6.89
CA ALA A 49 13.91 9.67 -6.83
C ALA A 49 14.65 10.12 -5.55
N THR A 50 14.13 11.15 -4.87
CA THR A 50 14.74 11.72 -3.66
C THR A 50 14.19 11.17 -2.36
N GLY A 51 13.19 10.28 -2.38
CA GLY A 51 12.58 9.71 -1.17
C GLY A 51 11.80 10.71 -0.34
#